data_AF-F9X9Q9-F1
#
_entry.id   AF-F9X9Q9-F1
#
_cell.length_a   1.000
_cell.length_b   1.000
_cell.length_c   1.000
_cell.angle_alpha   90.00
_cell.angle_beta   90.00
_cell.angle_gamma   90.00
#
_symmetry.space_group_name_H-M   'P 1'
#
loop_
_entity.id
_entity.type
_entity.pdbx_description
1 polymer ?
#
loop_
_entity_poly.entity_id
_entity_poly.type
_entity_poly.pdbx_seq_one_letter_code
_entity_poly.pdbx_strand_id
1 'polypeptide(L)'
;MSVVAGGPTPPQEVQPTGAFASYVPHDLKYSQDFEDSLMQLVLESDVQQDGIRVIPEDSNEQPVDGVSVRADAVSWQSLPTINEDELPLSLDDPRRIFASPIAGVKLTHPGGYLEGGPGLDPEMDTFPEDFLSNNTNARSKERLRKAVAKEIDASMELLRERLEARRRAKEKNEQIERELKLMSDDHSLELKIQRKMAEDLRVKKEAKEKRRMEREGG
;
A
#
# COMPACT_ATOMS: atom_id res chain seq x y z
N MET A 1 -53.98 31.40 19.02
CA MET A 1 -53.05 30.29 18.72
C MET A 1 -52.38 30.60 17.40
N SER A 2 -51.14 31.11 17.43
CA SER A 2 -50.36 31.42 16.23
C SER A 2 -49.45 30.24 15.91
N VAL A 3 -49.58 29.70 14.70
CA VAL A 3 -48.67 28.69 14.15
C VAL A 3 -47.58 29.45 13.40
N VAL A 4 -46.33 29.34 13.89
CA VAL A 4 -45.17 30.00 13.28
C VAL A 4 -44.69 29.10 12.13
N ALA A 5 -44.74 29.63 10.91
CA ALA A 5 -44.23 28.96 9.71
C ALA A 5 -42.71 28.82 9.79
N GLY A 6 -42.20 27.60 9.59
CA GLY A 6 -40.78 27.31 9.46
C GLY A 6 -40.20 28.02 8.25
N GLY A 7 -39.14 28.80 8.47
CA GLY A 7 -38.37 29.42 7.40
C GLY A 7 -37.64 28.36 6.56
N PRO A 8 -37.30 28.69 5.29
CA PRO A 8 -36.60 27.77 4.40
C PRO A 8 -35.18 27.52 4.93
N THR A 9 -34.84 26.24 5.09
CA THR A 9 -33.47 25.76 5.31
C THR A 9 -32.56 26.33 4.22
N PRO A 10 -31.37 26.84 4.54
CA PRO A 10 -30.41 27.27 3.51
C PRO A 10 -30.11 26.10 2.57
N PRO A 11 -29.87 26.35 1.26
CA PRO A 11 -29.46 25.30 0.34
C PRO A 11 -28.18 24.65 0.87
N GLN A 12 -28.22 23.35 1.13
CA GLN A 12 -27.00 22.56 1.28
C GLN A 12 -26.23 22.68 -0.04
N GLU A 13 -25.05 23.29 0.00
CA GLU A 13 -24.10 23.16 -1.10
C GLU A 13 -23.90 21.66 -1.33
N VAL A 14 -24.30 21.18 -2.50
CA VAL A 14 -24.09 19.80 -2.89
C VAL A 14 -22.58 19.61 -2.97
N GLN A 15 -21.99 19.02 -1.92
CA GLN A 15 -20.56 18.74 -1.91
C GLN A 15 -20.23 17.91 -3.16
N PRO A 16 -19.18 18.29 -3.91
CA PRO A 16 -18.86 17.59 -5.15
C PRO A 16 -18.56 16.12 -4.84
N THR A 17 -19.29 15.22 -5.51
CA THR A 17 -19.04 13.78 -5.47
C THR A 17 -17.56 13.52 -5.75
N GLY A 18 -16.84 12.93 -4.79
CA GLY A 18 -15.40 12.62 -4.92
C GLY A 18 -14.43 13.58 -4.22
N ALA A 19 -14.91 14.56 -3.44
CA ALA A 19 -14.04 15.42 -2.62
C ALA A 19 -13.32 14.64 -1.49
N PHE A 20 -13.99 13.61 -0.96
CA PHE A 20 -13.53 12.83 0.18
C PHE A 20 -13.65 11.34 -0.10
N ALA A 21 -12.79 10.57 0.57
CA ALA A 21 -12.78 9.13 0.48
C ALA A 21 -13.97 8.52 1.24
N SER A 22 -14.51 7.45 0.68
CA SER A 22 -15.52 6.60 1.33
C SER A 22 -14.91 5.35 2.00
N TYR A 23 -13.58 5.23 1.95
CA TYR A 23 -12.79 4.12 2.46
C TYR A 23 -11.68 4.62 3.37
N VAL A 24 -11.12 3.71 4.16
CA VAL A 24 -9.91 3.95 4.97
C VAL A 24 -8.80 3.03 4.47
N PRO A 25 -7.52 3.47 4.43
CA PRO A 25 -6.43 2.68 3.81
C PRO A 25 -6.29 1.24 4.31
N HIS A 26 -6.64 0.96 5.56
CA HIS A 26 -6.52 -0.39 6.13
C HIS A 26 -7.62 -1.36 5.66
N ASP A 27 -8.70 -0.86 5.05
CA ASP A 27 -9.76 -1.66 4.44
C ASP A 27 -9.49 -2.02 2.98
N LEU A 28 -8.47 -1.38 2.37
CA LEU A 28 -8.10 -1.62 0.99
C LEU A 28 -7.49 -3.01 0.79
N LYS A 29 -7.67 -3.54 -0.42
CA LYS A 29 -7.07 -4.82 -0.81
C LYS A 29 -5.55 -4.71 -0.74
N TYR A 30 -4.94 -5.68 -0.08
CA TYR A 30 -3.48 -5.80 -0.06
C TYR A 30 -2.93 -6.00 -1.48
N SER A 31 -1.93 -5.20 -1.85
CA SER A 31 -1.19 -5.32 -3.12
C SER A 31 0.29 -5.48 -2.82
N GLN A 32 0.85 -6.65 -3.15
CA GLN A 32 2.27 -6.90 -2.96
C GLN A 32 3.13 -5.96 -3.81
N ASP A 33 2.71 -5.67 -5.05
CA ASP A 33 3.47 -4.81 -5.96
C ASP A 33 3.60 -3.39 -5.41
N PHE A 34 2.51 -2.81 -4.90
CA PHE A 34 2.52 -1.48 -4.28
C PHE A 34 3.46 -1.43 -3.07
N GLU A 35 3.34 -2.39 -2.17
CA GLU A 35 4.15 -2.48 -0.95
C GLU A 35 5.64 -2.70 -1.26
N ASP A 36 5.95 -3.52 -2.25
CA ASP A 36 7.32 -3.79 -2.67
C ASP A 36 7.94 -2.56 -3.36
N SER A 37 7.17 -1.84 -4.18
CA SER A 37 7.60 -0.55 -4.76
C SER A 37 7.82 0.51 -3.68
N LEU A 38 6.93 0.61 -2.70
CA LEU A 38 7.08 1.54 -1.57
C LEU A 38 8.33 1.20 -0.73
N MET A 39 8.53 -0.08 -0.43
CA MET A 39 9.71 -0.58 0.27
C MET A 39 11.00 -0.21 -0.46
N GLN A 40 11.06 -0.49 -1.77
CA GLN A 40 12.23 -0.19 -2.59
C GLN A 40 12.53 1.31 -2.63
N LEU A 41 11.50 2.12 -2.83
CA LEU A 41 11.65 3.57 -2.90
C LEU A 41 12.17 4.16 -1.59
N VAL A 42 11.57 3.77 -0.45
CA VAL A 42 11.90 4.37 0.86
C VAL A 42 13.26 3.89 1.40
N LEU A 43 13.64 2.63 1.15
CA LEU A 43 14.87 2.06 1.72
C LEU A 43 16.10 2.23 0.82
N GLU A 44 15.94 2.28 -0.50
CA GLU A 44 17.06 2.19 -1.44
C GLU A 44 17.33 3.50 -2.18
N SER A 45 16.37 4.42 -2.21
CA SER A 45 16.45 5.59 -3.09
C SER A 45 16.70 6.87 -2.29
N ASP A 46 17.76 7.61 -2.67
CA ASP A 46 17.98 9.00 -2.23
C ASP A 46 17.15 9.96 -3.11
N VAL A 47 15.83 9.70 -3.18
CA VAL A 47 14.93 10.49 -4.02
C VAL A 47 14.58 11.77 -3.28
N GLN A 48 14.69 12.90 -3.98
CA GLN A 48 14.21 14.18 -3.46
C GLN A 48 12.68 14.24 -3.50
N GLN A 49 12.08 15.10 -2.67
CA GLN A 49 10.65 15.36 -2.80
C GLN A 49 10.32 15.83 -4.22
N ASP A 50 9.32 15.19 -4.81
CA ASP A 50 8.84 15.46 -6.16
C ASP A 50 7.30 15.57 -6.13
N GLY A 51 6.75 16.27 -7.11
CA GLY A 51 5.32 16.61 -7.19
C GLY A 51 5.01 18.05 -6.78
N ILE A 52 3.78 18.45 -7.09
CA ILE A 52 3.27 19.79 -6.86
C ILE A 52 2.95 19.94 -5.37
N ARG A 53 3.61 20.88 -4.70
CA ARG A 53 3.31 21.25 -3.31
C ARG A 53 2.12 22.22 -3.26
N VAL A 54 1.18 21.95 -2.35
CA VAL A 54 0.10 22.89 -2.07
C VAL A 54 0.52 23.89 -1.00
N ILE A 55 0.43 25.17 -1.33
CA ILE A 55 0.73 26.30 -0.45
C ILE A 55 -0.54 26.66 0.30
N PRO A 56 -0.53 26.64 1.65
CA PRO A 56 -1.64 27.11 2.47
C PRO A 56 -2.03 28.56 2.16
N GLU A 57 -3.32 28.88 2.27
CA GLU A 57 -3.85 30.22 1.98
C GLU A 57 -3.17 31.32 2.83
N ASP A 58 -2.85 30.99 4.08
CA ASP A 58 -2.23 31.89 5.06
C ASP A 58 -0.71 32.05 4.88
N SER A 59 -0.13 31.49 3.83
CA SER A 59 1.29 31.60 3.51
C SER A 59 1.58 32.82 2.63
N ASN A 60 2.72 33.48 2.90
CA ASN A 60 3.25 34.56 2.06
C ASN A 60 4.09 34.03 0.87
N GLU A 61 4.22 32.72 0.75
CA GLU A 61 5.00 32.08 -0.32
C GLU A 61 4.33 32.27 -1.70
N GLN A 62 5.12 32.60 -2.73
CA GLN A 62 4.60 32.72 -4.10
C GLN A 62 4.60 31.35 -4.79
N PRO A 63 3.53 30.99 -5.52
CA PRO A 63 3.49 29.74 -6.29
C PRO A 63 4.53 29.76 -7.41
N VAL A 64 5.13 28.61 -7.68
CA VAL A 64 6.12 28.41 -8.73
C VAL A 64 5.55 27.40 -9.73
N ASP A 65 5.49 27.77 -11.00
CA ASP A 65 4.91 26.93 -12.05
C ASP A 65 5.58 25.54 -12.10
N GLY A 66 4.74 24.50 -12.15
CA GLY A 66 5.17 23.09 -12.10
C GLY A 66 5.71 22.58 -10.75
N VAL A 67 5.86 23.44 -9.73
CA VAL A 67 6.47 23.07 -8.44
C VAL A 67 5.49 23.26 -7.28
N SER A 68 4.72 24.35 -7.29
CA SER A 68 3.78 24.64 -6.22
C SER A 68 2.55 25.41 -6.69
N VAL A 69 1.42 25.14 -6.05
CA VAL A 69 0.14 25.79 -6.33
C VAL A 69 -0.48 26.28 -5.03
N ARG A 70 -1.25 27.37 -5.09
CA ARG A 70 -2.04 27.83 -3.94
C ARG A 70 -3.23 26.90 -3.72
N ALA A 71 -3.66 26.75 -2.47
CA ALA A 71 -4.80 25.89 -2.12
C ALA A 71 -6.10 26.29 -2.83
N ASP A 72 -6.39 27.59 -2.95
CA ASP A 72 -7.57 28.14 -3.63
C ASP A 72 -7.55 27.94 -5.15
N ALA A 73 -6.36 27.77 -5.74
CA ALA A 73 -6.17 27.48 -7.16
C ALA A 73 -6.39 26.00 -7.50
N VAL A 74 -6.46 25.11 -6.51
CA VAL A 74 -6.76 23.69 -6.75
C VAL A 74 -8.26 23.51 -6.92
N SER A 75 -8.69 23.20 -8.15
CA SER A 75 -10.09 22.86 -8.41
C SER A 75 -10.35 21.39 -8.11
N TRP A 76 -11.09 21.11 -7.04
CA TRP A 76 -11.49 19.76 -6.62
C TRP A 76 -12.26 19.00 -7.71
N GLN A 77 -13.01 19.70 -8.54
CA GLN A 77 -13.78 19.12 -9.66
C GLN A 77 -12.88 18.68 -10.83
N SER A 78 -11.65 19.19 -10.90
CA SER A 78 -10.67 18.83 -11.92
C SER A 78 -9.75 17.68 -11.50
N LEU A 79 -9.83 17.25 -10.23
CA LEU A 79 -9.04 16.14 -9.71
C LEU A 79 -9.57 14.81 -10.27
N PRO A 80 -8.69 13.80 -10.41
CA PRO A 80 -9.07 12.51 -10.98
C PRO A 80 -10.05 11.79 -10.06
N THR A 81 -11.20 11.35 -10.60
CA THR A 81 -12.08 10.41 -9.88
C THR A 81 -11.43 9.03 -9.85
N ILE A 82 -11.24 8.48 -8.65
CA ILE A 82 -10.60 7.17 -8.43
C ILE A 82 -11.59 6.27 -7.70
N ASN A 83 -11.86 5.09 -8.26
CA ASN A 83 -12.73 4.10 -7.64
C ASN A 83 -11.93 3.24 -6.63
N GLU A 84 -12.60 2.81 -5.56
CA GLU A 84 -11.97 1.96 -4.53
C GLU A 84 -11.43 0.64 -5.10
N ASP A 85 -12.10 0.06 -6.09
CA ASP A 85 -11.67 -1.18 -6.74
C ASP A 85 -10.35 -1.07 -7.52
N GLU A 86 -9.93 0.16 -7.86
CA GLU A 86 -8.64 0.41 -8.52
C GLU A 86 -7.47 0.51 -7.52
N LEU A 87 -7.76 0.60 -6.22
CA LEU A 87 -6.76 0.87 -5.19
C LEU A 87 -6.09 -0.43 -4.69
N PRO A 88 -4.81 -0.35 -4.27
CA PRO A 88 -3.93 0.82 -4.36
C PRO A 88 -3.39 1.05 -5.78
N LEU A 89 -3.24 2.31 -6.18
CA LEU A 89 -2.63 2.69 -7.46
C LEU A 89 -1.11 2.49 -7.43
N SER A 90 -0.52 2.09 -8.56
CA SER A 90 0.95 2.09 -8.74
C SER A 90 1.56 3.45 -8.40
N LEU A 91 2.78 3.47 -7.86
CA LEU A 91 3.52 4.72 -7.58
C LEU A 91 3.84 5.53 -8.84
N ASP A 92 3.90 4.87 -10.00
CA ASP A 92 4.13 5.49 -11.31
C ASP A 92 2.83 5.93 -12.02
N ASP A 93 1.67 5.83 -11.35
CA ASP A 93 0.39 6.22 -11.96
C ASP A 93 0.42 7.71 -12.36
N PRO A 94 0.10 8.05 -13.63
CA PRO A 94 0.20 9.42 -14.14
C PRO A 94 -0.75 10.41 -13.45
N ARG A 95 -1.77 9.93 -12.75
CA ARG A 95 -2.67 10.76 -11.94
C ARG A 95 -2.00 11.29 -10.66
N ARG A 96 -0.85 10.73 -10.27
CA ARG A 96 -0.09 11.14 -9.09
C ARG A 96 0.79 12.34 -9.41
N ILE A 97 0.30 13.54 -9.08
CA ILE A 97 1.00 14.79 -9.40
C ILE A 97 1.36 15.63 -8.16
N PHE A 98 0.73 15.40 -7.01
CA PHE A 98 0.95 16.19 -5.81
C PHE A 98 2.08 15.63 -4.95
N ALA A 99 2.80 16.49 -4.26
CA ALA A 99 3.86 16.06 -3.35
C ALA A 99 3.26 15.36 -2.12
N SER A 100 3.93 14.28 -1.67
CA SER A 100 3.67 13.67 -0.37
C SER A 100 4.83 13.95 0.62
N PRO A 101 4.63 13.70 1.93
CA PRO A 101 5.72 13.74 2.90
C PRO A 101 6.82 12.70 2.63
N ILE A 102 6.47 11.57 2.00
CA ILE A 102 7.42 10.52 1.62
C ILE A 102 8.07 10.91 0.31
N ALA A 103 9.39 11.11 0.34
CA ALA A 103 10.13 11.50 -0.86
C ALA A 103 10.00 10.45 -1.98
N GLY A 104 9.80 10.92 -3.20
CA GLY A 104 9.53 10.08 -4.37
C GLY A 104 8.11 9.53 -4.49
N VAL A 105 7.27 9.61 -3.45
CA VAL A 105 5.86 9.20 -3.54
C VAL A 105 5.01 10.43 -3.85
N LYS A 106 4.25 10.34 -4.95
CA LYS A 106 3.28 11.37 -5.34
C LYS A 106 1.85 10.97 -4.99
N LEU A 107 1.05 11.94 -4.61
CA LEU A 107 -0.38 11.81 -4.33
C LEU A 107 -1.20 12.18 -5.56
N THR A 108 -2.39 11.62 -5.65
CA THR A 108 -3.38 11.98 -6.67
C THR A 108 -4.20 13.21 -6.30
N HIS A 109 -4.34 13.46 -4.99
CA HIS A 109 -5.08 14.57 -4.41
C HIS A 109 -4.21 15.26 -3.36
N PRO A 110 -4.37 16.59 -3.16
CA PRO A 110 -3.76 17.27 -2.02
C PRO A 110 -4.22 16.67 -0.70
N GLY A 111 -3.28 16.24 0.14
CA GLY A 111 -3.61 15.62 1.44
C GLY A 111 -4.38 14.30 1.35
N GLY A 112 -4.41 13.67 0.16
CA GLY A 112 -5.03 12.36 -0.03
C GLY A 112 -4.17 11.19 0.48
N TYR A 113 -4.69 9.99 0.31
CA TYR A 113 -4.01 8.76 0.73
C TYR A 113 -2.85 8.38 -0.19
N LEU A 114 -1.87 7.65 0.36
CA LEU A 114 -0.70 7.17 -0.38
C LEU A 114 -1.09 6.13 -1.44
N GLU A 115 -2.11 5.35 -1.15
CA GLU A 115 -2.71 4.34 -2.02
C GLU A 115 -3.42 4.98 -3.22
N GLY A 116 -3.79 6.25 -3.13
CA GLY A 116 -4.52 7.00 -4.14
C GLY A 116 -5.88 7.49 -3.63
N GLY A 117 -6.48 8.40 -4.40
CA GLY A 117 -7.75 9.05 -4.07
C GLY A 117 -7.65 10.21 -3.07
N PRO A 118 -8.79 10.82 -2.75
CA PRO A 118 -8.90 11.91 -1.79
C PRO A 118 -8.64 11.44 -0.35
N GLY A 119 -8.50 12.39 0.58
CA GLY A 119 -8.40 12.12 2.01
C GLY A 119 -9.77 11.90 2.65
N LEU A 120 -9.79 11.65 3.95
CA LEU A 120 -11.03 11.55 4.73
C LEU A 120 -11.77 12.89 4.77
N ASP A 121 -13.09 12.84 4.93
CA ASP A 121 -13.87 14.03 5.27
C ASP A 121 -13.34 14.64 6.59
N PRO A 122 -12.98 15.94 6.61
CA PRO A 122 -12.55 16.63 7.81
C PRO A 122 -13.53 16.52 8.99
N GLU A 123 -14.84 16.35 8.73
CA GLU A 123 -15.82 16.15 9.80
C GLU A 123 -15.77 14.75 10.43
N MET A 124 -15.23 13.78 9.70
CA MET A 124 -15.00 12.41 10.18
C MET A 124 -13.58 12.18 10.70
N ASP A 125 -12.67 13.12 10.45
CA ASP A 125 -11.28 13.04 10.87
C ASP A 125 -11.11 13.48 12.32
N THR A 126 -10.91 12.52 13.23
CA THR A 126 -10.64 12.80 14.65
C THR A 126 -9.17 13.08 14.93
N PHE A 127 -8.30 12.95 13.93
CA PHE A 127 -6.86 13.15 14.11
C PHE A 127 -6.52 14.54 14.65
N PRO A 128 -7.11 15.66 14.18
CA PRO A 128 -6.77 16.98 14.70
C PRO A 128 -7.02 17.11 16.20
N GLU A 129 -8.17 16.66 16.71
CA GLU A 129 -8.46 16.69 18.15
C GLU A 129 -7.50 15.80 18.94
N ASP A 130 -7.30 14.56 18.49
CA ASP A 130 -6.43 13.59 19.14
C ASP A 130 -4.99 14.10 19.18
N PHE A 131 -4.50 14.65 18.07
CA PHE A 131 -3.16 15.22 17.96
C PHE A 131 -2.96 16.39 18.92
N LEU A 132 -3.91 17.32 19.01
CA LEU A 132 -3.85 18.46 19.92
C LEU A 132 -3.97 18.04 21.39
N SER A 133 -4.76 17.01 21.69
CA SER A 133 -4.89 16.44 23.04
C SER A 133 -3.56 15.85 23.53
N ASN A 134 -2.82 15.20 22.63
CA ASN A 134 -1.51 14.60 22.91
C ASN A 134 -0.37 15.65 22.88
N ASN A 135 -0.58 16.78 22.20
CA ASN A 135 0.40 17.87 22.07
C ASN A 135 -0.09 19.17 22.73
N THR A 136 -0.43 19.11 24.03
CA THR A 136 -0.99 20.24 24.80
C THR A 136 -0.14 21.53 24.81
N ASN A 137 1.15 21.42 24.47
CA ASN A 137 2.11 22.52 24.39
C ASN A 137 2.09 23.27 23.03
N ALA A 138 1.41 22.74 22.02
CA ALA A 138 1.29 23.27 20.66
C ALA A 138 0.29 24.44 20.54
N ARG A 139 0.39 25.44 21.43
CA ARG A 139 -0.55 26.59 21.48
C ARG A 139 -0.18 27.78 20.59
N SER A 140 0.95 27.72 19.89
CA SER A 140 1.37 28.74 18.91
C SER A 140 1.63 28.08 17.56
N LYS A 141 1.53 28.86 16.48
CA LYS A 141 1.76 28.38 15.10
C LYS A 141 3.13 27.74 14.93
N GLU A 142 4.17 28.31 15.53
CA GLU A 142 5.54 27.79 15.49
C GLU A 142 5.66 26.47 16.27
N ARG A 143 5.03 26.38 17.45
CA ARG A 143 5.05 25.16 18.26
C ARG A 143 4.26 24.03 17.61
N LEU A 144 3.13 24.35 16.99
CA LEU A 144 2.34 23.39 16.23
C LEU A 144 3.13 22.84 15.05
N ARG A 145 3.75 23.71 14.25
CA ARG A 145 4.64 23.29 13.14
C ARG A 145 5.77 22.39 13.62
N LYS A 146 6.38 22.71 14.76
CA LYS A 146 7.44 21.88 15.35
C LYS A 146 6.94 20.53 15.84
N ALA A 147 5.74 20.49 16.45
CA ALA A 147 5.11 19.25 16.89
C ALA A 147 4.76 18.35 15.69
N VAL A 148 4.16 18.92 14.66
CA VAL A 148 3.83 18.20 13.41
C VAL A 148 5.10 17.67 12.74
N ALA A 149 6.15 18.47 12.61
CA ALA A 149 7.42 18.01 12.04
C ALA A 149 8.01 16.84 12.82
N LYS A 150 7.99 16.91 14.17
CA LYS A 150 8.46 15.82 15.02
C LYS A 150 7.65 14.54 14.82
N GLU A 151 6.33 14.65 14.69
CA GLU A 151 5.45 13.49 14.47
C GLU A 151 5.68 12.86 13.09
N ILE A 152 5.88 13.70 12.07
CA ILE A 152 6.25 13.23 10.73
C ILE A 152 7.58 12.49 10.79
N ASP A 153 8.61 13.05 11.45
CA ASP A 153 9.91 12.40 11.58
C ASP A 153 9.79 11.03 12.29
N ALA A 154 9.02 10.97 13.38
CA ALA A 154 8.77 9.72 14.10
C ALA A 154 8.01 8.69 13.24
N SER A 155 7.02 9.15 12.47
CA SER A 155 6.24 8.30 11.55
C SER A 155 7.10 7.78 10.40
N MET A 156 8.01 8.61 9.88
CA MET A 156 8.97 8.22 8.83
C MET A 156 9.98 7.19 9.34
N GLU A 157 10.43 7.32 10.59
CA GLU A 157 11.30 6.31 11.20
C GLU A 157 10.57 4.98 11.39
N LEU A 158 9.36 5.01 11.93
CA LEU A 158 8.52 3.82 12.07
C LEU A 158 8.22 3.16 10.72
N LEU A 159 7.98 3.96 9.67
CA LEU A 159 7.80 3.47 8.31
C LEU A 159 9.06 2.70 7.85
N ARG A 160 10.26 3.29 8.00
CA ARG A 160 11.51 2.61 7.64
C ARG A 160 11.69 1.30 8.40
N GLU A 161 11.49 1.30 9.72
CA GLU A 161 11.58 0.08 10.54
C GLU A 161 10.64 -1.03 10.04
N ARG A 162 9.39 -0.68 9.71
CA ARG A 162 8.40 -1.63 9.19
C ARG A 162 8.80 -2.18 7.82
N LEU A 163 9.29 -1.33 6.92
CA LEU A 163 9.74 -1.74 5.60
C LEU A 163 11.01 -2.62 5.67
N GLU A 164 11.93 -2.36 6.59
CA GLU A 164 13.08 -3.23 6.83
C GLU A 164 12.67 -4.59 7.42
N ALA A 165 11.69 -4.60 8.32
CA ALA A 165 11.11 -5.84 8.83
C ALA A 165 10.46 -6.66 7.70
N ARG A 166 9.73 -5.98 6.80
CA ARG A 166 9.15 -6.59 5.60
C ARG A 166 10.22 -7.18 4.69
N ARG A 167 11.28 -6.43 4.36
CA ARG A 167 12.40 -6.91 3.53
C ARG A 167 12.99 -8.21 4.08
N ARG A 168 13.30 -8.23 5.38
CA ARG A 168 13.83 -9.43 6.07
C ARG A 168 12.85 -10.60 6.02
N ALA A 169 11.55 -10.34 6.20
CA ALA A 169 10.52 -11.38 6.09
C ALA A 169 10.44 -11.95 4.67
N LYS A 170 10.54 -11.11 3.64
CA LYS A 170 10.54 -11.53 2.23
C LYS A 170 11.77 -12.39 1.90
N GLU A 171 12.96 -11.95 2.27
CA GLU A 171 14.21 -12.72 2.09
C GLU A 171 14.14 -14.09 2.77
N LYS A 172 13.57 -14.15 3.98
CA LYS A 172 13.37 -15.41 4.71
C LYS A 172 12.36 -16.32 3.99
N ASN A 173 11.27 -15.77 3.46
CA ASN A 173 10.29 -16.54 2.70
C ASN A 173 10.93 -17.13 1.43
N GLU A 174 11.72 -16.33 0.69
CA GLU A 174 12.45 -16.80 -0.49
C GLU A 174 13.49 -17.88 -0.17
N GLN A 175 14.11 -17.84 1.02
CA GLN A 175 14.97 -18.92 1.48
C GLN A 175 14.15 -20.19 1.74
N ILE A 176 13.04 -20.09 2.47
CA ILE A 176 12.18 -21.23 2.79
C ILE A 176 11.62 -21.87 1.52
N GLU A 177 11.19 -21.07 0.54
CA GLU A 177 10.69 -21.59 -0.75
C GLU A 177 11.77 -22.38 -1.50
N ARG A 178 13.02 -21.93 -1.47
CA ARG A 178 14.14 -22.67 -2.07
C ARG A 178 14.41 -23.99 -1.34
N GLU A 179 14.37 -23.99 -0.02
CA GLU A 179 14.53 -25.20 0.80
C GLU A 179 13.40 -26.21 0.55
N LEU A 180 12.14 -25.75 0.50
CA LEU A 180 10.98 -26.58 0.20
C LEU A 180 11.07 -27.19 -1.20
N LYS A 181 11.52 -26.41 -2.19
CA LYS A 181 11.72 -26.91 -3.55
C LYS A 181 12.78 -28.02 -3.59
N LEU A 182 13.91 -27.83 -2.91
CA LEU A 182 14.97 -28.83 -2.83
C LEU A 182 14.48 -30.13 -2.17
N MET A 183 13.78 -30.03 -1.03
CA MET A 183 13.20 -31.19 -0.35
C MET A 183 12.15 -31.91 -1.22
N SER A 184 11.32 -31.15 -1.94
CA SER A 184 10.34 -31.72 -2.87
C SER A 184 11.01 -32.47 -4.02
N ASP A 185 12.10 -31.92 -4.58
CA ASP A 185 12.87 -32.55 -5.65
C ASP A 185 13.53 -33.85 -5.17
N ASP A 186 14.16 -33.84 -3.98
CA ASP A 186 14.75 -35.02 -3.34
C ASP A 186 13.70 -36.12 -3.10
N HIS A 187 12.56 -35.76 -2.50
CA HIS A 187 11.45 -36.70 -2.29
C HIS A 187 10.91 -37.26 -3.62
N SER A 188 10.84 -36.45 -4.68
CA SER A 188 10.43 -36.91 -6.01
C SER A 188 11.41 -37.93 -6.60
N LEU A 189 12.71 -37.75 -6.34
CA LEU A 189 13.77 -38.65 -6.79
C LEU A 189 13.68 -39.98 -6.03
N GLU A 190 13.52 -39.94 -4.71
CA GLU A 190 13.33 -41.12 -3.88
C GLU A 190 12.13 -41.96 -4.34
N LEU A 191 10.99 -41.33 -4.60
CA LEU A 191 9.80 -42.02 -5.13
C LEU A 191 10.05 -42.66 -6.49
N LYS A 192 10.78 -41.99 -7.39
CA LYS A 192 11.16 -42.56 -8.70
C LYS A 192 12.07 -43.77 -8.52
N ILE A 193 13.06 -43.70 -7.62
CA ILE A 193 13.96 -44.79 -7.31
C ILE A 193 13.19 -45.99 -6.73
N GLN A 194 12.28 -45.75 -5.78
CA GLN A 194 11.45 -46.80 -5.19
C GLN A 194 10.54 -47.48 -6.24
N ARG A 195 9.90 -46.70 -7.11
CA ARG A 195 9.08 -47.24 -8.20
C ARG A 195 9.90 -48.10 -9.15
N LYS A 196 11.08 -47.63 -9.56
CA LYS A 196 11.99 -48.38 -10.43
C LYS A 196 12.44 -49.69 -9.77
N MET A 197 12.80 -49.65 -8.49
CA MET A 197 13.15 -50.87 -7.74
C MET A 197 11.98 -51.86 -7.65
N ALA A 198 10.76 -51.37 -7.42
CA ALA A 198 9.58 -52.23 -7.38
C ALA A 198 9.28 -52.87 -8.76
N GLU A 199 9.43 -52.12 -9.85
CA GLU A 199 9.28 -52.61 -11.22
C GLU A 199 10.35 -53.66 -11.55
N ASP A 200 11.63 -53.40 -11.25
CA ASP A 200 12.73 -54.33 -11.46
C ASP A 200 12.50 -55.65 -10.70
N LEU A 201 11.97 -55.58 -9.47
CA LEU A 201 11.60 -56.77 -8.69
C LEU A 201 10.43 -57.52 -9.33
N ARG A 202 9.43 -56.82 -9.87
CA ARG A 202 8.30 -57.44 -10.58
C ARG A 202 8.76 -58.16 -11.83
N VAL A 203 9.56 -57.51 -12.68
CA VAL A 203 10.14 -58.09 -13.90
C VAL A 203 10.96 -59.34 -13.57
N LYS A 204 11.78 -59.30 -12.50
CA LYS A 204 12.55 -60.47 -12.05
C LYS A 204 11.67 -61.63 -11.60
N LYS A 205 10.53 -61.38 -10.94
CA LYS A 205 9.57 -62.42 -10.54
C LYS A 205 8.88 -63.04 -11.76
N GLU A 206 8.35 -62.21 -12.66
CA GLU A 206 7.70 -62.66 -13.91
C GLU A 206 8.66 -63.51 -14.77
N ALA A 207 9.92 -63.09 -14.91
CA ALA A 207 10.93 -63.85 -15.65
C ALA A 207 11.25 -65.21 -15.01
N LYS A 208 11.26 -65.30 -13.67
CA LYS A 208 11.46 -66.58 -12.95
C LYS A 208 10.26 -67.52 -13.14
N GLU A 209 9.04 -67.00 -13.04
CA GLU A 209 7.82 -67.79 -13.25
C GLU A 209 7.73 -68.30 -14.69
N LYS A 210 8.01 -67.46 -15.68
CA LYS A 210 8.02 -67.87 -17.09
C LYS A 210 9.02 -69.01 -17.35
N ARG A 211 10.24 -68.91 -16.81
CA ARG A 211 11.25 -69.98 -16.89
C ARG A 211 10.81 -71.29 -16.21
N ARG A 212 10.00 -71.19 -15.16
CA ARG A 212 9.46 -72.37 -14.46
C ARG A 212 8.36 -73.03 -15.29
N MET A 213 7.42 -72.26 -15.84
CA MET A 213 6.37 -72.78 -16.72
C MET A 213 6.96 -73.44 -17.98
N GLU A 214 7.99 -72.85 -18.59
CA GLU A 214 8.69 -73.45 -19.74
C GLU A 214 9.38 -74.79 -19.41
N ARG A 215 9.76 -75.02 -18.14
CA ARG A 215 10.38 -76.28 -17.69
C ARG A 215 9.36 -77.34 -17.26
N GLU A 216 8.18 -76.94 -16.80
CA GLU A 216 7.13 -77.86 -16.34
C GLU A 216 6.16 -78.25 -17.47
N GLY A 217 6.14 -77.52 -18.59
CA GLY A 217 5.27 -77.75 -19.75
C GLY A 217 5.91 -78.44 -20.97
N GLY A 218 7.16 -78.89 -20.87
CA GLY A 218 7.87 -79.69 -21.90
C GLY A 218 8.23 -81.07 -21.39
#